data_AF-A0A2B7YNZ7-F1
#
_entry.id   AF-A0A2B7YNZ7-F1
#
_cell.length_a   1.000
_cell.length_b   1.000
_cell.length_c   1.000
_cell.angle_alpha   90.00
_cell.angle_beta   90.00
_cell.angle_gamma   90.00
#
_symmetry.space_group_name_H-M   'P 1'
#
loop_
_entity.id
_entity.type
_entity.pdbx_description
1 polymer ?
#
loop_
_entity_poly.entity_id
_entity_poly.type
_entity_poly.pdbx_seq_one_letter_code
_entity_poly.pdbx_strand_id
1 'polypeptide(L)'
;MENLISFNSDNNIIKIGNVVIENISVPGRSGVRTTAVKTDFKKIISINLNSSITFGQQISSSQSIHDSFDYVIKNKSLHLYANGNQTVDVSIVGLI
;
A
#
# COMPACT_ATOMS: atom_id res chain seq x y z
N MET A 1 -7.46 -30.71 -3.37
CA MET A 1 -8.04 -29.42 -2.91
C MET A 1 -7.13 -28.34 -3.42
N GLU A 2 -7.61 -27.40 -4.21
CA GLU A 2 -6.85 -26.18 -4.50
C GLU A 2 -6.75 -25.34 -3.21
N ASN A 3 -5.56 -24.81 -2.94
CA ASN A 3 -5.38 -23.89 -1.82
C ASN A 3 -6.11 -22.58 -2.15
N LEU A 4 -7.23 -22.34 -1.46
CA LEU A 4 -8.03 -21.12 -1.61
C LEU A 4 -7.25 -19.85 -1.19
N ILE A 5 -6.24 -20.03 -0.33
CA ILE A 5 -5.41 -18.97 0.24
C ILE A 5 -3.96 -19.25 -0.12
N SER A 6 -3.26 -18.24 -0.65
CA SER A 6 -1.80 -18.29 -0.83
C SER A 6 -1.15 -17.03 -0.27
N PHE A 7 0.06 -17.19 0.28
CA PHE A 7 0.86 -16.10 0.81
C PHE A 7 2.23 -16.12 0.13
N ASN A 8 2.62 -14.96 -0.42
CA ASN A 8 3.97 -14.72 -0.92
C ASN A 8 4.67 -13.77 0.05
N SER A 9 5.64 -14.29 0.80
CA SER A 9 6.42 -13.55 1.79
C SER A 9 7.32 -12.48 1.18
N ASP A 10 7.86 -12.73 -0.01
CA ASP A 10 8.84 -11.83 -0.65
C ASP A 10 8.19 -10.52 -1.10
N ASN A 11 6.91 -10.61 -1.48
CA ASN A 11 6.12 -9.47 -1.96
C ASN A 11 5.06 -9.01 -0.94
N ASN A 12 4.92 -9.68 0.20
CA ASN A 12 3.86 -9.45 1.18
C ASN A 12 2.44 -9.43 0.56
N ILE A 13 2.20 -10.37 -0.36
CA ILE A 13 0.93 -10.51 -1.08
C ILE A 13 0.17 -11.72 -0.55
N ILE A 14 -1.09 -11.50 -0.17
CA ILE A 14 -2.05 -12.54 0.20
C ILE A 14 -3.09 -12.64 -0.92
N LYS A 15 -3.34 -13.84 -1.43
CA LYS A 15 -4.43 -14.10 -2.40
C LYS A 15 -5.46 -15.04 -1.79
N ILE A 16 -6.74 -14.70 -1.93
CA ILE A 16 -7.89 -15.47 -1.47
C ILE A 16 -8.88 -15.57 -2.64
N GLY A 17 -8.81 -16.65 -3.41
CA GLY A 17 -9.47 -16.72 -4.72
C GLY A 17 -9.03 -15.56 -5.62
N ASN A 18 -9.97 -14.72 -6.06
CA ASN A 18 -9.70 -13.54 -6.88
C ASN A 18 -9.37 -12.28 -6.06
N VAL A 19 -9.52 -12.32 -4.74
CA VAL A 19 -9.18 -11.18 -3.87
C VAL A 19 -7.69 -11.20 -3.60
N VAL A 20 -7.04 -10.06 -3.74
CA VAL A 20 -5.62 -9.88 -3.42
C VAL A 20 -5.45 -8.74 -2.43
N ILE A 21 -4.62 -8.97 -1.43
CA ILE A 21 -4.14 -7.99 -0.46
C ILE A 21 -2.65 -7.83 -0.70
N GLU A 22 -2.22 -6.66 -1.13
CA GLU A 22 -0.81 -6.32 -1.28
C GLU A 22 -0.40 -5.32 -0.21
N ASN A 23 0.64 -5.65 0.56
CA ASN A 23 1.17 -4.78 1.59
C ASN A 23 2.54 -4.24 1.18
N ILE A 24 2.70 -2.91 1.27
CA ILE A 24 3.92 -2.22 0.84
C ILE A 24 4.37 -1.28 1.96
N SER A 25 5.61 -1.44 2.42
CA SER A 25 6.20 -0.52 3.40
C SER A 25 6.94 0.62 2.70
N VAL A 26 6.54 1.85 2.96
CA VAL A 26 7.11 3.05 2.35
C VAL A 26 7.96 3.80 3.39
N PRO A 27 9.29 3.84 3.23
CA PRO A 27 10.20 4.37 4.24
C PRO A 27 10.02 5.88 4.47
N GLY A 28 10.40 6.30 5.68
CA GLY A 28 10.20 7.64 6.22
C GLY A 28 10.92 8.77 5.50
N ARG A 29 10.15 9.66 4.86
CA ARG A 29 10.60 10.95 4.28
C ARG A 29 9.43 11.93 4.16
N SER A 30 9.57 13.17 4.61
CA SER A 30 8.50 14.16 4.38
C SER A 30 8.28 14.44 2.88
N GLY A 31 7.02 14.65 2.47
CA GLY A 31 6.62 15.02 1.12
C GLY A 31 5.92 13.90 0.35
N VAL A 32 5.87 14.04 -0.98
CA VAL A 32 5.31 13.05 -1.89
C VAL A 32 6.29 11.89 -2.05
N ARG A 33 5.79 10.67 -1.90
CA ARG A 33 6.51 9.41 -2.05
C ARG A 33 5.83 8.57 -3.11
N THR A 34 6.62 7.86 -3.90
CA THR A 34 6.14 6.93 -4.91
C THR A 34 6.49 5.51 -4.48
N THR A 35 5.52 4.60 -4.58
CA THR A 35 5.76 3.18 -4.35
C THR A 35 5.18 2.34 -5.49
N ALA A 36 5.85 1.23 -5.81
CA ALA A 36 5.44 0.34 -6.88
C ALA A 36 4.36 -0.63 -6.39
N VAL A 37 3.36 -0.88 -7.24
CA VAL A 37 2.31 -1.89 -7.03
C VAL A 37 2.61 -3.08 -7.92
N LYS A 38 2.84 -4.24 -7.31
CA LYS A 38 3.25 -5.48 -7.99
C LYS A 38 2.07 -6.28 -8.50
N THR A 39 0.91 -6.18 -7.86
CA THR A 39 -0.28 -6.95 -8.23
C THR A 39 -0.96 -6.38 -9.47
N ASP A 40 -1.41 -7.29 -10.33
CA ASP A 40 -2.23 -6.97 -11.50
C ASP A 40 -3.71 -6.75 -11.20
N PHE A 41 -4.02 -5.79 -10.33
CA PHE A 41 -5.39 -5.45 -10.01
C PHE A 41 -6.19 -5.04 -11.25
N LYS A 42 -7.35 -5.69 -11.44
CA LYS A 42 -8.42 -5.23 -12.36
C LYS A 42 -9.38 -4.26 -11.69
N LYS A 43 -9.49 -4.34 -10.36
CA LYS A 43 -10.30 -3.42 -9.54
C LYS A 43 -9.67 -3.27 -8.16
N ILE A 44 -9.49 -2.04 -7.72
CA ILE A 44 -9.13 -1.74 -6.33
C ILE A 44 -10.41 -1.45 -5.56
N ILE A 45 -10.56 -2.07 -4.40
CA ILE A 45 -11.70 -1.89 -3.49
C ILE A 45 -11.32 -0.85 -2.43
N SER A 46 -10.11 -0.94 -1.88
CA SER A 46 -9.61 0.00 -0.89
C SER A 46 -8.09 0.09 -0.89
N ILE A 47 -7.59 1.24 -0.45
CA ILE A 47 -6.19 1.46 -0.10
C ILE A 47 -6.17 2.06 1.30
N ASN A 48 -5.47 1.43 2.22
CA ASN A 48 -5.35 1.86 3.61
C ASN A 48 -3.93 2.30 3.90
N LEU A 49 -3.77 3.44 4.59
CA LEU A 49 -2.48 3.98 4.99
C LEU A 49 -2.33 3.93 6.50
N ASN A 50 -1.40 3.11 6.99
CA ASN A 50 -1.07 3.02 8.40
C ASN A 50 0.31 3.63 8.62
N SER A 51 0.43 4.67 9.45
CA SER A 51 1.71 5.29 9.74
C SER A 51 2.25 4.87 11.10
N SER A 52 3.55 4.61 11.15
CA SER A 52 4.31 4.45 12.39
C SER A 52 5.35 5.55 12.49
N ILE A 53 5.33 6.28 13.61
CA ILE A 53 6.30 7.32 13.90
C ILE A 53 7.54 6.72 14.57
N THR A 54 8.71 7.32 14.32
CA THR A 54 9.95 6.87 14.97
C THR A 54 9.92 7.24 16.46
N PHE A 55 10.55 6.42 17.30
CA PHE A 55 10.69 6.70 18.73
C PHE A 55 11.34 8.08 18.95
N GLY A 56 10.69 8.92 19.76
CA GLY A 56 11.10 10.31 20.03
C GLY A 56 10.43 11.36 19.15
N GLN A 57 9.65 10.98 18.13
CA GLN A 57 8.89 11.90 17.32
C GLN A 57 7.62 12.35 18.08
N GLN A 58 7.44 13.67 18.27
CA GLN A 58 6.37 14.24 19.11
C GLN A 58 5.26 14.93 18.29
N ILE A 59 5.42 15.01 16.98
CA ILE A 59 4.51 15.73 16.09
C ILE A 59 3.48 14.74 15.53
N SER A 60 2.23 15.17 15.39
CA SER A 60 1.19 14.37 14.74
C SER A 60 1.58 14.01 13.31
N SER A 61 1.52 12.72 12.98
CA SER A 61 1.65 12.24 11.61
C SER A 61 0.35 12.46 10.85
N SER A 62 0.46 12.91 9.61
CA SER A 62 -0.62 12.90 8.63
C SER A 62 -0.12 12.30 7.32
N GLN A 63 -1.01 11.56 6.67
CA GLN A 63 -0.74 10.95 5.39
C GLN A 63 -2.01 10.92 4.55
N SER A 64 -1.86 11.02 3.23
CA SER A 64 -2.96 10.96 2.28
C SER A 64 -2.53 10.30 0.99
N ILE A 65 -3.49 9.68 0.33
CA ILE A 65 -3.32 9.17 -1.03
C ILE A 65 -3.49 10.34 -2.00
N HIS A 66 -2.62 10.43 -2.99
CA HIS A 66 -2.72 11.44 -4.04
C HIS A 66 -3.45 10.91 -5.28
N ASP A 67 -3.32 9.61 -5.56
CA ASP A 67 -3.81 8.99 -6.79
C ASP A 67 -5.24 8.41 -6.68
N SER A 68 -5.94 8.38 -7.80
CA SER A 68 -7.18 7.59 -7.93
C SER A 68 -6.87 6.10 -8.11
N PHE A 69 -7.85 5.24 -7.85
CA PHE A 69 -7.71 3.79 -8.06
C PHE A 69 -7.37 3.44 -9.51
N ASP A 70 -7.99 4.12 -10.49
CA ASP A 70 -7.71 3.90 -11.91
C ASP A 70 -6.27 4.26 -12.28
N TYR A 71 -5.74 5.33 -11.69
CA TYR A 71 -4.34 5.70 -11.87
C TYR A 71 -3.41 4.59 -11.36
N VAL A 72 -3.67 4.08 -10.16
CA VAL A 72 -2.83 3.03 -9.54
C VAL A 72 -2.87 1.75 -10.37
N ILE A 73 -4.06 1.34 -10.83
CA ILE A 73 -4.26 0.17 -11.70
C ILE A 73 -3.44 0.30 -12.99
N LYS A 74 -3.56 1.45 -13.66
CA LYS A 74 -2.94 1.71 -14.96
C LYS A 74 -1.41 1.83 -14.88
N ASN A 75 -0.92 2.52 -13.86
CA ASN A 75 0.50 2.90 -13.79
C ASN A 75 1.33 1.99 -12.88
N LYS A 76 0.71 1.04 -12.16
CA LYS A 76 1.41 0.16 -11.20
C LYS A 76 2.21 0.93 -10.16
N SER A 77 1.68 2.08 -9.76
CA SER A 77 2.36 3.03 -8.89
C SER A 77 1.35 3.74 -8.02
N LEU A 78 1.75 4.04 -6.79
CA LEU A 78 0.96 4.80 -5.83
C LEU A 78 1.80 5.96 -5.31
N HIS A 79 1.25 7.16 -5.43
CA HIS A 79 1.71 8.38 -4.79
C HIS A 79 0.96 8.61 -3.49
N LEU A 80 1.74 8.79 -2.42
CA LEU A 80 1.21 9.21 -1.13
C LEU A 80 1.99 10.42 -0.62
N TYR A 81 1.31 11.30 0.12
CA TYR A 81 1.94 12.38 0.86
C TYR A 81 2.07 11.98 2.33
N ALA A 82 3.20 12.35 2.95
CA ALA A 82 3.40 12.26 4.38
C ALA A 82 4.04 13.55 4.91
N ASN A 83 3.52 14.09 6.02
CA ASN A 83 4.01 15.35 6.60
C ASN A 83 5.33 15.24 7.39
N GLY A 84 5.88 14.03 7.52
CA GLY A 84 7.08 13.79 8.31
C GLY A 84 7.81 12.53 7.90
N ASN A 85 8.68 12.06 8.79
CA ASN A 85 9.56 10.91 8.55
C ASN A 85 8.94 9.58 9.03
N GLN A 86 7.63 9.53 9.24
CA GLN A 86 6.92 8.29 9.53
C GLN A 86 7.09 7.27 8.40
N THR A 87 7.28 6.00 8.74
CA THR A 87 7.07 4.91 7.80
C THR A 87 5.57 4.78 7.55
N VAL A 88 5.18 4.55 6.30
CA VAL A 88 3.77 4.36 5.91
C VAL A 88 3.62 2.97 5.31
N ASP A 89 2.90 2.11 6.02
CA ASP A 89 2.49 0.81 5.50
C ASP A 89 1.18 0.96 4.74
N VAL A 90 1.24 0.64 3.46
CA VAL A 90 0.12 0.68 2.53
C VAL A 90 -0.45 -0.72 2.40
N SER A 91 -1.76 -0.87 2.54
CA SER A 91 -2.47 -2.10 2.23
C SER A 91 -3.47 -1.85 1.11
N ILE A 92 -3.25 -2.47 -0.05
CA ILE A 92 -4.13 -2.39 -1.22
C ILE A 92 -4.95 -3.67 -1.29
N VAL A 93 -6.27 -3.54 -1.24
CA VAL A 93 -7.21 -4.66 -1.37
C VAL A 93 -7.97 -4.51 -2.68
N GLY A 94 -7.95 -5.56 -3.50
CA GLY A 94 -8.59 -5.53 -4.81
C GLY A 94 -8.82 -6.91 -5.40
N LEU A 95 -9.26 -6.92 -6.65
CA LEU A 95 -9.54 -8.11 -7.44
C LEU A 95 -8.57 -8.20 -8.63
N ILE A 96 -8.13 -9.41 -8.93
CA ILE A 96 -7.39 -9.75 -10.17
C ILE A 96 -8.29 -10.38 -11.23
#